data_AF-A0A0D0D3G2-F1
#
_entry.id   AF-A0A0D0D3G2-F1
#
_cell.length_a   1.000
_cell.length_b   1.000
_cell.length_c   1.000
_cell.angle_alpha   90.00
_cell.angle_beta   90.00
_cell.angle_gamma   90.00
#
_symmetry.space_group_name_H-M   'P 1'
#
loop_
_entity.id
_entity.type
_entity.pdbx_description
1 polymer ?
#
loop_
_entity_poly.entity_id
_entity_poly.type
_entity_poly.pdbx_seq_one_letter_code
_entity_poly.pdbx_strand_id
1 'polypeptide(L)'
;PQAALQNHFNMNNPPMDGHLFAYKHKGGHHPLTKLKFTTSLFSAAKRAGIKPLQGHGVHIGSTLEYLLRNIPFNVVKIKGCWVSDTFLIYLHHHAQILAPYIQASLPLHKGFLRYTVPPICR
;
A
#
# COMPACT_ATOMS: atom_id res chain seq x y z
N PRO A 1 -0.26 -12.49 1.17
CA PRO A 1 1.12 -12.24 0.67
C PRO A 1 2.01 -13.49 0.70
N GLN A 2 1.96 -14.29 1.77
CA GLN A 2 2.77 -15.51 1.92
C GLN A 2 2.54 -16.54 0.81
N ALA A 3 1.27 -16.83 0.46
CA ALA A 3 0.95 -17.76 -0.62
C ALA A 3 1.53 -17.33 -1.98
N ALA A 4 1.50 -16.04 -2.31
CA ALA A 4 2.07 -15.51 -3.55
C ALA A 4 3.60 -15.61 -3.56
N LEU A 5 4.26 -15.37 -2.43
CA LEU A 5 5.70 -15.53 -2.28
C LEU A 5 6.11 -17.00 -2.39
N GLN A 6 5.37 -17.91 -1.76
CA GLN A 6 5.62 -19.34 -1.87
C GLN A 6 5.46 -19.82 -3.32
N ASN A 7 4.42 -19.35 -4.02
CA ASN A 7 4.24 -19.64 -5.43
C ASN A 7 5.41 -19.13 -6.29
N HIS A 8 5.93 -17.93 -5.99
CA HIS A 8 7.14 -17.41 -6.63
C HIS A 8 8.34 -18.33 -6.43
N PHE A 9 8.59 -18.81 -5.21
CA PHE A 9 9.67 -19.76 -4.95
C PHE A 9 9.46 -21.09 -5.68
N ASN A 10 8.24 -21.61 -5.70
CA ASN A 10 7.93 -22.86 -6.38
C ASN A 10 8.13 -22.75 -7.90
N MET A 11 7.70 -21.64 -8.51
CA MET A 11 7.75 -21.45 -9.97
C MET A 11 9.16 -21.04 -10.45
N ASN A 12 9.77 -20.08 -9.78
CA ASN A 12 11.03 -19.48 -10.22
C ASN A 12 12.25 -20.13 -9.60
N ASN A 13 12.13 -20.76 -8.41
CA ASN A 13 13.22 -21.39 -7.67
C ASN A 13 14.52 -20.54 -7.70
N PRO A 14 14.50 -19.30 -7.19
CA PRO A 14 15.66 -18.41 -7.26
C PRO A 14 16.85 -19.00 -6.46
N PRO A 15 18.10 -18.77 -6.90
CA PRO A 15 19.29 -19.19 -6.15
C PRO A 15 19.32 -18.58 -4.74
N MET A 16 19.87 -19.32 -3.78
CA MET A 16 19.96 -18.88 -2.38
C MET A 16 20.82 -17.62 -2.20
N ASP A 17 21.85 -17.49 -3.03
CA ASP A 17 22.77 -16.35 -3.12
C ASP A 17 22.33 -15.32 -4.18
N GLY A 18 21.18 -15.53 -4.80
CA GLY A 18 20.63 -14.70 -5.87
C GLY A 18 19.64 -13.64 -5.39
N HIS A 19 19.11 -12.86 -6.34
CA HIS A 19 18.07 -11.89 -6.04
C HIS A 19 16.75 -12.59 -5.64
N LEU A 20 16.14 -12.16 -4.52
CA LEU A 20 14.90 -12.73 -3.99
C LEU A 20 13.79 -12.83 -5.04
N PHE A 21 13.63 -11.78 -5.84
CA PHE A 21 12.66 -11.73 -6.95
C PHE A 21 13.34 -12.01 -8.29
N ALA A 22 14.11 -13.10 -8.41
CA ALA A 22 14.58 -13.57 -9.72
C ALA A 22 13.54 -14.47 -10.41
N TYR A 23 13.48 -14.41 -11.73
CA TYR A 23 12.58 -15.24 -12.54
C TYR A 23 13.35 -16.02 -13.60
N LYS A 24 12.83 -17.18 -14.00
CA LYS A 24 13.43 -18.02 -15.04
C LYS A 24 13.18 -17.43 -16.43
N HIS A 25 14.23 -17.28 -17.21
CA HIS A 25 14.15 -16.86 -18.61
C HIS A 25 15.34 -17.39 -19.40
N LYS A 26 15.07 -17.99 -20.57
CA LYS A 26 16.08 -18.56 -21.50
C LYS A 26 17.15 -19.43 -20.81
N GLY A 27 16.73 -20.29 -19.88
CA GLY A 27 17.62 -21.24 -19.21
C GLY A 27 18.41 -20.69 -18.02
N GLY A 28 18.21 -19.43 -17.63
CA GLY A 28 18.85 -18.84 -16.46
C GLY A 28 17.88 -18.04 -15.59
N HIS A 29 18.38 -17.55 -14.46
CA HIS A 29 17.66 -16.64 -13.57
C HIS A 29 18.06 -15.20 -13.83
N HIS A 30 17.06 -14.33 -13.95
CA HIS A 30 17.27 -12.91 -14.12
C HIS A 30 16.63 -12.13 -12.96
N PRO A 31 17.28 -11.09 -12.43
CA PRO A 31 16.65 -10.22 -11.45
C PRO A 31 15.43 -9.53 -12.04
N LEU A 32 14.35 -9.42 -11.25
CA LEU A 32 13.21 -8.62 -11.61
C LEU A 32 13.58 -7.13 -11.56
N THR A 33 13.70 -6.53 -12.73
CA THR A 33 13.96 -5.10 -12.86
C THR A 33 12.67 -4.30 -12.72
N LYS A 34 12.79 -3.02 -12.34
CA LYS A 34 11.65 -2.08 -12.28
C LYS A 34 10.86 -2.08 -13.58
N LEU A 35 11.54 -2.04 -14.73
CA LEU A 35 10.90 -2.03 -16.05
C LEU A 35 10.10 -3.31 -16.30
N LYS A 36 10.67 -4.48 -16.03
CA LYS A 36 9.96 -5.75 -16.23
C LYS A 36 8.76 -5.89 -15.30
N PHE A 37 8.89 -5.44 -14.06
CA PHE A 37 7.79 -5.41 -13.11
C PHE A 37 6.66 -4.49 -13.60
N THR A 38 6.96 -3.24 -13.95
CA THR A 38 5.93 -2.28 -14.38
C THR A 38 5.26 -2.70 -15.68
N THR A 39 6.02 -3.19 -16.67
CA THR A 39 5.45 -3.72 -17.93
C THR A 39 4.51 -4.89 -17.65
N SER A 40 4.92 -5.84 -16.80
CA SER A 40 4.09 -7.00 -16.47
C SER A 40 2.79 -6.60 -15.75
N LEU A 41 2.89 -5.65 -14.81
CA LEU A 41 1.76 -5.10 -14.10
C LEU A 41 0.79 -4.39 -15.06
N PHE A 42 1.31 -3.58 -15.98
CA PHE A 42 0.50 -2.91 -17.01
C PHE A 42 -0.21 -3.89 -17.93
N SER A 43 0.48 -4.94 -18.39
CA SER A 43 -0.15 -5.99 -19.20
C SER A 43 -1.26 -6.70 -18.44
N ALA A 44 -1.06 -7.00 -17.15
CA ALA A 44 -2.09 -7.61 -16.31
C ALA A 44 -3.30 -6.69 -16.12
N ALA A 45 -3.07 -5.40 -15.79
CA ALA A 45 -4.13 -4.41 -15.63
C ALA A 45 -4.95 -4.25 -16.93
N LYS A 46 -4.29 -4.16 -18.08
CA LYS A 46 -4.95 -4.08 -19.39
C LYS A 46 -5.85 -5.29 -19.64
N ARG A 47 -5.37 -6.52 -19.36
CA ARG A 47 -6.18 -7.74 -19.48
C ARG A 47 -7.39 -7.75 -18.55
N ALA A 48 -7.27 -7.13 -17.37
CA ALA A 48 -8.34 -6.99 -16.41
C ALA A 48 -9.29 -5.80 -16.69
N GLY A 49 -9.07 -5.03 -17.76
CA GLY A 49 -9.86 -3.82 -18.04
C GLY A 49 -9.59 -2.65 -17.08
N ILE A 50 -8.52 -2.73 -16.28
CA ILE A 50 -8.15 -1.72 -15.29
C ILE A 50 -7.18 -0.72 -15.94
N LYS A 51 -7.37 0.58 -15.67
CA LYS A 51 -6.45 1.62 -16.14
C LYS A 51 -5.04 1.33 -15.58
N PRO A 52 -3.99 1.30 -16.42
CA PRO A 52 -2.64 1.01 -15.97
C PRO A 52 -2.17 1.99 -14.87
N LEU A 53 -1.77 1.45 -13.71
CA LEU A 53 -1.26 2.26 -12.58
C LEU A 53 0.23 2.53 -12.71
N GLN A 54 0.61 3.81 -12.72
CA GLN A 54 2.02 4.20 -12.65
C GLN A 54 2.66 3.68 -11.35
N GLY A 55 3.97 3.41 -11.36
CA GLY A 55 4.68 2.90 -10.18
C GLY A 55 4.55 3.79 -8.94
N HIS A 56 4.49 5.11 -9.12
CA HIS A 56 4.21 6.05 -8.03
C HIS A 56 2.80 5.86 -7.44
N GLY A 57 1.80 5.63 -8.29
CA GLY A 57 0.44 5.31 -7.86
C GLY A 57 0.33 3.99 -7.09
N VAL A 58 1.14 2.98 -7.47
CA VAL A 58 1.24 1.73 -6.70
C VAL A 58 1.81 1.98 -5.30
N HIS A 59 2.84 2.83 -5.19
CA HIS A 59 3.42 3.18 -3.89
C HIS A 59 2.42 3.93 -3.01
N ILE A 60 1.74 4.95 -3.54
CA ILE A 60 0.68 5.67 -2.83
C ILE A 60 -0.46 4.73 -2.41
N GLY A 61 -0.96 3.91 -3.34
CA GLY A 61 -2.04 2.97 -3.06
C GLY A 61 -1.67 1.95 -1.98
N SER A 62 -0.41 1.53 -1.94
CA SER A 62 0.10 0.63 -0.89
C SER A 62 0.10 1.30 0.49
N THR A 63 0.55 2.57 0.57
CA THR A 63 0.47 3.39 1.78
C THR A 63 -0.98 3.49 2.28
N LEU A 64 -1.92 3.77 1.38
CA LEU A 64 -3.34 3.86 1.69
C LEU A 64 -3.89 2.52 2.23
N GLU A 65 -3.57 1.42 1.57
CA GLU A 65 -4.01 0.08 2.00
C GLU A 65 -3.50 -0.28 3.40
N TYR A 66 -2.27 0.10 3.76
CA TYR A 66 -1.78 -0.10 5.12
C TYR A 66 -2.56 0.72 6.16
N LEU A 67 -2.88 1.97 5.84
CA LEU A 67 -3.63 2.84 6.74
C LEU A 67 -5.07 2.37 6.94
N LEU A 68 -5.72 1.88 5.88
CA LEU A 68 -7.05 1.26 5.97
C LEU A 68 -7.06 -0.02 6.84
N ARG A 69 -5.91 -0.68 6.98
CA ARG A 69 -5.71 -1.82 7.90
C ARG A 69 -5.30 -1.39 9.31
N ASN A 70 -5.50 -0.12 9.66
CA ASN A 70 -5.16 0.46 10.96
C ASN A 70 -3.66 0.37 11.32
N ILE A 71 -2.77 0.30 10.32
CA ILE A 71 -1.34 0.41 10.60
C ILE A 71 -1.03 1.87 10.98
N PRO A 72 -0.31 2.12 12.10
CA PRO A 72 0.03 3.47 12.53
C PRO A 72 0.80 4.28 11.49
N PHE A 73 0.52 5.59 11.40
CA PHE A 73 1.16 6.51 10.45
C PHE A 73 2.70 6.47 10.47
N ASN A 74 3.32 6.44 11.66
CA ASN A 74 4.76 6.35 11.80
C ASN A 74 5.33 5.03 11.23
N VAL A 75 4.61 3.92 11.42
CA VAL A 75 5.00 2.62 10.87
C VAL A 75 4.88 2.63 9.35
N VAL A 76 3.81 3.21 8.80
CA VAL A 76 3.66 3.35 7.35
C VAL A 76 4.74 4.26 6.75
N LYS A 77 5.10 5.35 7.42
CA LYS A 77 6.20 6.25 7.01
C LYS A 77 7.52 5.49 6.86
N ILE A 78 7.87 4.70 7.87
CA ILE A 78 9.08 3.86 7.86
C ILE A 78 8.99 2.80 6.76
N LYS A 79 7.85 2.10 6.64
CA LYS A 79 7.66 1.03 5.65
C LYS A 79 7.69 1.52 4.20
N GLY A 80 7.16 2.71 3.94
CA GLY A 80 7.19 3.32 2.61
C GLY A 80 8.49 4.10 2.33
N CYS A 81 9.46 4.09 3.25
CA CYS A 81 10.69 4.88 3.15
C CYS A 81 10.42 6.36 2.87
N TRP A 82 9.35 6.90 3.46
CA TRP A 82 8.96 8.29 3.28
C TRP A 82 9.87 9.20 4.11
N VAL A 83 10.64 10.05 3.43
CA VAL A 83 11.57 10.99 4.07
C VAL A 83 10.81 12.07 4.85
N SER A 84 9.63 12.46 4.38
CA SER A 84 8.77 13.49 4.98
C SER A 84 7.32 13.02 5.08
N ASP A 85 6.47 13.85 5.68
CA ASP A 85 5.04 13.58 5.83
C ASP A 85 4.23 13.92 4.57
N THR A 86 4.89 14.05 3.41
CA THR A 86 4.22 14.27 2.12
C THR A 86 3.29 13.13 1.73
N PHE A 87 3.41 11.94 2.31
CA PHE A 87 2.42 10.89 2.09
C PHE A 87 1.02 11.25 2.63
N LEU A 88 0.93 12.17 3.59
CA LEU A 88 -0.35 12.62 4.16
C LEU A 88 -1.23 13.35 3.13
N ILE A 89 -0.64 14.02 2.14
CA ILE A 89 -1.44 14.70 1.09
C ILE A 89 -2.11 13.72 0.13
N TYR A 90 -1.70 12.46 0.14
CA TYR A 90 -2.26 11.39 -0.69
C TYR A 90 -3.25 10.50 0.06
N LEU A 91 -3.67 10.92 1.27
CA LEU A 91 -4.72 10.24 1.99
C LEU A 91 -6.05 10.42 1.26
N HIS A 92 -6.63 9.30 0.86
CA HIS A 92 -8.03 9.22 0.48
C HIS A 92 -8.79 8.53 1.62
N HIS A 93 -10.12 8.70 1.68
CA HIS A 93 -10.95 8.09 2.73
C HIS A 93 -10.63 8.55 4.17
N HIS A 94 -10.41 9.86 4.36
CA HIS A 94 -10.09 10.49 5.65
C HIS A 94 -10.96 10.01 6.82
N ALA A 95 -12.28 9.87 6.63
CA ALA A 95 -13.16 9.42 7.69
C ALA A 95 -12.82 8.00 8.18
N GLN A 96 -12.58 7.05 7.26
CA GLN A 96 -12.24 5.68 7.60
C GLN A 96 -10.87 5.60 8.28
N ILE A 97 -9.90 6.36 7.79
CA ILE A 97 -8.54 6.37 8.33
C ILE A 97 -8.49 7.05 9.69
N LEU A 98 -9.14 8.20 9.86
CA LEU A 98 -9.02 9.04 11.06
C LEU A 98 -9.96 8.64 12.18
N ALA A 99 -11.13 8.03 11.88
CA ALA A 99 -12.11 7.69 12.91
C ALA A 99 -11.52 6.87 14.09
N PRO A 100 -10.72 5.81 13.87
CA PRO A 100 -10.10 5.08 14.97
C PRO A 100 -9.18 5.95 15.84
N TYR A 101 -8.44 6.88 15.23
CA TYR A 101 -7.51 7.77 15.94
C TYR A 101 -8.25 8.84 16.74
N ILE A 102 -9.32 9.40 16.16
CA ILE A 102 -10.17 10.38 16.84
C ILE A 102 -10.87 9.72 18.02
N GLN A 103 -11.42 8.52 17.83
CA GLN A 103 -12.11 7.77 18.89
C GLN A 103 -11.17 7.33 20.02
N ALA A 104 -9.93 6.96 19.71
CA ALA A 104 -8.94 6.58 20.71
C ALA A 104 -8.49 7.74 21.61
N SER A 105 -8.66 8.99 21.18
CA SER A 105 -8.31 10.18 21.94
C SER A 105 -9.55 10.89 22.47
N LEU A 106 -9.83 10.73 23.77
CA LEU A 106 -11.03 11.31 24.40
C LEU A 106 -11.16 12.84 24.19
N PRO A 107 -10.09 13.67 24.28
CA PRO A 107 -10.19 15.10 23.99
C PRO A 107 -10.56 15.39 22.54
N LEU A 108 -9.94 14.69 21.58
CA LEU A 108 -10.23 14.85 20.15
C LEU A 108 -11.64 14.38 19.81
N HIS A 109 -12.06 13.25 20.35
CA HIS A 109 -13.41 12.73 20.17
C HIS A 109 -14.47 13.70 20.65
N LYS A 110 -14.31 14.24 21.88
CA LYS A 110 -15.22 15.26 22.44
C LYS A 110 -15.26 16.52 21.58
N GLY A 111 -14.09 17.00 21.13
CA GLY A 111 -14.00 18.14 20.23
C GLY A 111 -14.74 17.89 18.91
N PHE A 112 -14.47 16.75 18.28
CA PHE A 112 -15.09 16.35 17.02
C PHE A 112 -16.63 16.28 17.13
N LEU A 113 -17.16 15.66 18.20
CA LEU A 113 -18.61 15.57 18.42
C LEU A 113 -19.26 16.95 18.56
N ARG A 114 -18.61 17.92 19.22
CA ARG A 114 -19.13 19.29 19.34
C ARG A 114 -19.33 19.99 18.00
N TYR A 115 -18.47 19.69 17.02
CA TYR A 115 -18.53 20.33 15.69
C TYR A 115 -19.39 19.57 14.67
N THR A 116 -19.63 18.26 14.89
CA THR A 116 -20.28 17.40 13.89
C THR A 116 -21.68 16.95 14.25
N VAL A 117 -22.03 16.94 15.54
CA VAL A 117 -23.39 16.62 15.98
C VAL A 117 -24.16 17.94 16.13
N PRO A 118 -25.21 18.19 15.33
CA PRO A 118 -26.03 19.38 15.51
C PRO A 118 -26.66 19.38 16.91
N PRO A 119 -26.86 20.56 17.52
CA PRO A 119 -27.53 20.66 18.80
C PRO A 119 -28.91 20.00 18.69
N ILE A 120 -29.24 19.14 19.67
CA ILE A 120 -30.55 18.50 19.73
C ILE A 120 -31.57 19.63 19.99
N CYS A 121 -32.26 20.08 18.94
CA CYS A 121 -33.43 20.94 19.10
C CYS A 121 -34.49 20.13 19.85
N ARG A 122 -34.79 20.55 21.08
CA ARG A 122 -35.94 20.05 21.86
C ARG A 122 -37.20 20.78 21.44
#